data_AF-A0A7C3TYK6-F1
#
_entry.id   AF-A0A7C3TYK6-F1
#
_cell.length_a   1.000
_cell.length_b   1.000
_cell.length_c   1.000
_cell.angle_alpha   90.00
_cell.angle_beta   90.00
_cell.angle_gamma   90.00
#
_symmetry.space_group_name_H-M   'P 1'
#
loop_
_entity.id
_entity.type
_entity.pdbx_description
1 polymer ?
#
loop_
_entity_poly.entity_id
_entity_poly.type
_entity_poly.pdbx_seq_one_letter_code
_entity_poly.pdbx_strand_id
1 'polypeptide(L)'
;ELQEYPGGFKKGDWDVGITVDAIRISPSVDVIVLVSGDGDFLQLIEYLKNQGKRVEVMAFGRTASTKLKEIADEFIDLEENPEKFLL
;
A
#
# COMPACT_ATOMS: atom_id res chain seq x y z
N GLU A 1 -4.00 9.76 12.90
CA GLU A 1 -3.79 10.96 13.73
C GLU A 1 -2.48 11.61 13.30
N LEU A 2 -2.33 12.93 13.42
CA LEU A 2 -1.09 13.62 13.05
C LEU A 2 -0.09 13.52 14.20
N GLN A 3 1.06 12.90 13.97
CA GLN A 3 2.14 12.87 14.96
C GLN A 3 2.97 14.15 14.84
N GLU A 4 2.98 14.95 15.91
CA GLU A 4 3.75 16.18 16.02
C GLU A 4 5.13 15.89 16.63
N TYR A 5 6.19 16.16 15.85
CA TYR A 5 7.57 16.02 16.30
C TYR A 5 8.07 17.34 16.93
N PRO A 6 9.07 17.29 17.83
CA PRO A 6 9.68 18.49 18.40
C PRO A 6 10.36 19.28 17.27
N GLY A 7 9.72 20.35 16.80
CA GLY A 7 10.14 21.12 15.62
C GLY A 7 8.99 21.57 14.70
N GLY A 8 7.75 21.16 14.97
CA GLY A 8 6.58 21.59 14.20
C GLY A 8 6.33 20.79 12.91
N PHE A 9 7.15 19.77 12.63
CA PHE A 9 6.90 18.80 11.59
C PHE A 9 5.73 17.90 12.00
N LYS A 10 4.66 17.90 11.20
CA LYS A 10 3.54 16.99 11.34
C LYS A 10 3.70 15.88 10.31
N LYS A 11 3.98 14.64 10.73
CA LYS A 11 3.96 13.49 9.83
C LYS A 11 2.56 12.88 9.92
N GLY A 12 1.77 13.05 8.87
CA GLY A 12 0.46 12.41 8.71
C GLY A 12 0.62 11.00 8.16
N ASP A 13 1.40 10.18 8.86
CA ASP A 13 1.72 8.82 8.46
C ASP A 13 0.64 7.87 9.02
N TRP A 14 -0.06 7.18 8.13
CA TRP A 14 -1.09 6.19 8.50
C TRP A 14 -0.64 4.77 8.19
N ASP A 15 0.64 4.57 7.86
CA ASP A 15 1.17 3.31 7.35
C ASP A 15 1.03 2.19 8.38
N VAL A 16 1.22 2.53 9.66
CA VAL A 16 0.99 1.60 10.78
C VAL A 16 -0.48 1.19 10.87
N GLY A 17 -1.41 2.14 10.72
CA GLY A 17 -2.85 1.85 10.76
C GLY A 17 -3.28 0.92 9.64
N ILE A 18 -2.86 1.24 8.41
CA ILE A 18 -3.09 0.40 7.22
C ILE A 18 -2.52 -1.00 7.45
N THR A 19 -1.29 -1.10 7.94
CA THR A 19 -0.61 -2.37 8.19
C THR A 19 -1.36 -3.23 9.19
N VAL A 20 -1.76 -2.66 10.32
CA VAL A 20 -2.50 -3.38 11.36
C VAL A 20 -3.85 -3.88 10.84
N ASP A 21 -4.59 -3.02 10.13
CA ASP A 21 -5.91 -3.39 9.60
C ASP A 21 -5.80 -4.47 8.51
N ALA A 22 -4.80 -4.37 7.62
CA ALA A 22 -4.55 -5.36 6.59
C ALA A 22 -4.20 -6.74 7.18
N ILE A 23 -3.34 -6.78 8.20
CA ILE A 23 -3.01 -8.03 8.91
C ILE A 23 -4.25 -8.60 9.60
N ARG A 24 -5.03 -7.75 10.28
CA ARG A 24 -6.22 -8.17 11.03
C ARG A 24 -7.31 -8.74 10.13
N ILE A 25 -7.52 -8.15 8.95
CA ILE A 25 -8.56 -8.62 8.02
C ILE A 25 -8.08 -9.80 7.18
N SER A 26 -6.76 -9.99 7.03
CA SER A 26 -6.18 -11.03 6.19
C SER A 26 -6.78 -12.44 6.36
N PRO A 27 -7.14 -12.95 7.55
CA PRO A 27 -7.69 -14.29 7.67
C PRO A 27 -9.08 -14.45 7.03
N SER A 28 -9.80 -13.34 6.84
CA SER A 28 -11.18 -13.32 6.34
C SER A 28 -11.32 -13.04 4.83
N VAL A 29 -10.21 -12.76 4.15
CA VAL A 29 -10.19 -12.44 2.71
C VAL A 29 -9.15 -13.28 1.98
N ASP A 30 -9.33 -13.45 0.68
CA ASP A 30 -8.37 -14.15 -0.19
C ASP A 30 -7.40 -13.18 -0.88
N VAL A 31 -7.90 -11.99 -1.20
CA VAL A 31 -7.18 -10.94 -1.94
C VAL A 31 -7.21 -9.63 -1.15
N ILE A 32 -6.06 -8.97 -1.05
CA ILE A 32 -5.92 -7.63 -0.47
C ILE A 32 -5.40 -6.69 -1.56
N VAL A 33 -6.16 -5.62 -1.82
CA VAL A 33 -5.77 -4.58 -2.76
C VAL A 33 -5.24 -3.38 -1.97
N LEU A 34 -3.94 -3.14 -2.04
CA LEU A 34 -3.28 -2.01 -1.41
C LEU A 34 -3.22 -0.83 -2.39
N VAL A 35 -3.98 0.22 -2.09
CA VAL A 35 -3.99 1.44 -2.90
C VAL A 35 -2.93 2.42 -2.34
N SER A 36 -1.66 2.12 -2.57
CA SER A 36 -0.54 2.98 -2.19
C SER A 36 0.71 2.67 -3.01
N GLY A 37 1.47 3.72 -3.33
CA GLY A 37 2.79 3.61 -3.97
C GLY A 37 3.97 3.61 -3.01
N ASP A 38 3.71 3.65 -1.69
CA ASP A 38 4.75 3.78 -0.67
C ASP A 38 5.56 2.49 -0.48
N GLY A 39 6.88 2.61 -0.59
CA GLY A 39 7.80 1.49 -0.43
C GLY A 39 7.83 0.91 0.98
N ASP A 40 7.34 1.64 1.99
CA ASP A 40 7.30 1.18 3.38
C ASP A 40 6.35 0.00 3.61
N PHE A 41 5.45 -0.29 2.66
CA PHE A 41 4.56 -1.45 2.72
C PHE A 41 5.18 -2.76 2.24
N LEU A 42 6.45 -2.78 1.81
CA LEU A 42 7.07 -3.99 1.26
C LEU A 42 7.00 -5.19 2.22
N GLN A 43 7.30 -4.96 3.49
CA GLN A 43 7.26 -6.00 4.53
C GLN A 43 5.82 -6.47 4.80
N LEU A 44 4.83 -5.58 4.68
CA LEU A 44 3.42 -5.95 4.79
C LEU A 44 3.02 -6.89 3.64
N ILE A 45 3.42 -6.57 2.40
CA ILE A 45 3.12 -7.42 1.24
C ILE A 45 3.76 -8.80 1.42
N GLU A 46 5.04 -8.88 1.79
CA GLU A 46 5.71 -10.16 2.07
C GLU A 46 4.99 -10.97 3.14
N TYR A 47 4.61 -10.32 4.24
CA TYR A 47 3.91 -10.98 5.33
C TYR A 47 2.57 -11.57 4.86
N LEU A 48 1.76 -10.79 4.15
CA LEU A 48 0.45 -11.23 3.65
C LEU A 48 0.58 -12.37 2.64
N LYS A 49 1.55 -12.28 1.73
CA LYS A 49 1.85 -13.36 0.77
C LYS A 49 2.29 -14.65 1.47
N ASN A 50 3.11 -14.54 2.52
CA ASN A 50 3.49 -15.69 3.35
C ASN A 50 2.30 -16.33 4.10
N GLN A 51 1.24 -15.57 4.36
CA GLN A 51 -0.04 -16.09 4.87
C GLN A 51 -0.93 -16.68 3.77
N GLY A 52 -0.41 -16.83 2.55
CA GLY A 52 -1.13 -17.37 1.40
C GLY A 52 -2.15 -16.41 0.78
N LYS A 53 -2.04 -15.11 1.06
CA LYS A 53 -2.93 -14.09 0.51
C LYS A 53 -2.39 -13.56 -0.80
N ARG A 54 -3.27 -13.32 -1.76
CA ARG A 54 -2.93 -12.56 -2.97
C ARG A 54 -2.92 -11.08 -2.63
N VAL A 55 -1.85 -10.38 -3.01
CA VAL A 55 -1.70 -8.96 -2.75
C VAL A 55 -1.53 -8.22 -4.06
N GLU A 56 -2.46 -7.30 -4.33
CA GLU A 56 -2.44 -6.44 -5.51
C GLU A 56 -2.16 -5.01 -5.09
N VAL A 57 -1.41 -4.27 -5.90
CA VAL A 57 -1.06 -2.88 -5.62
C VAL A 57 -1.64 -1.98 -6.69
N MET A 58 -2.38 -0.96 -6.29
CA MET A 58 -2.91 0.09 -7.17
C MET A 58 -2.21 1.40 -6.82
N ALA A 59 -1.44 1.96 -7.75
CA ALA A 59 -0.76 3.24 -7.53
C ALA A 59 -0.44 3.93 -8.85
N PHE A 60 -0.05 5.21 -8.79
CA PHE A 60 0.48 5.92 -9.94
C PHE A 60 1.90 5.44 -10.24
N GLY A 61 2.08 4.77 -11.38
CA GLY A 61 3.31 4.05 -11.73
C GLY A 61 4.57 4.90 -11.66
N ARG A 62 4.52 6.18 -12.04
CA ARG A 62 5.68 7.08 -11.95
C ARG A 62 6.15 7.37 -10.52
N THR A 63 5.28 7.25 -9.54
CA THR A 63 5.58 7.58 -8.13
C THR A 63 5.70 6.36 -7.22
N ALA A 64 5.20 5.22 -7.68
CA ALA A 64 5.24 3.98 -6.92
C ALA A 64 6.66 3.39 -6.87
N SER A 65 7.02 2.87 -5.69
CA SER A 65 8.28 2.14 -5.50
C SER A 65 8.39 0.94 -6.44
N THR A 66 9.51 0.81 -7.16
CA THR A 66 9.76 -0.32 -8.09
C THR A 66 9.67 -1.66 -7.38
N LYS A 67 10.13 -1.75 -6.13
CA LYS A 67 10.10 -3.01 -5.36
C LYS A 67 8.67 -3.48 -5.06
N LEU A 68 7.72 -2.56 -4.87
CA LEU A 68 6.31 -2.93 -4.71
C LEU A 68 5.76 -3.59 -5.97
N LYS A 69 6.12 -3.07 -7.15
CA LYS A 69 5.70 -3.63 -8.43
C LYS A 69 6.25 -5.04 -8.66
N GLU A 70 7.47 -5.30 -8.17
CA GLU A 70 8.12 -6.60 -8.30
C GLU A 70 7.53 -7.65 -7.35
N ILE A 71 7.11 -7.23 -6.15
CA ILE A 71 6.70 -8.16 -5.09
C ILE A 71 5.19 -8.39 -5.02
N ALA A 72 4.39 -7.43 -5.48
CA ALA A 72 2.95 -7.61 -5.61
C ALA A 72 2.64 -8.74 -6.61
N ASP A 73 1.53 -9.44 -6.40
CA ASP A 73 1.05 -10.43 -7.37
C ASP A 73 0.53 -9.76 -8.64
N GLU A 74 -0.02 -8.54 -8.49
CA GLU A 74 -0.45 -7.70 -9.60
C GLU A 74 -0.22 -6.22 -9.24
N PHE A 75 0.25 -5.45 -10.22
CA PHE A 75 0.36 -4.00 -10.11
C PHE A 75 -0.53 -3.35 -11.16
N ILE A 76 -1.48 -2.54 -10.69
CA ILE A 76 -2.41 -1.80 -11.53
C ILE A 76 -1.97 -0.34 -11.53
N ASP A 77 -1.53 0.13 -12.69
CA ASP A 77 -1.12 1.51 -12.86
C ASP A 77 -2.34 2.42 -13.06
N LEU A 78 -2.59 3.29 -12.09
CA LEU A 78 -3.68 4.27 -12.18
C LEU A 78 -3.44 5.33 -13.27
N GLU A 79 -2.19 5.50 -13.73
CA GLU A 79 -1.87 6.42 -14.83
C GLU A 79 -2.39 5.94 -16.19
N GLU A 80 -2.76 4.67 -16.33
CA GLU A 80 -3.34 4.16 -17.59
C GLU A 80 -4.75 4.70 -17.87
N ASN A 81 -5.44 5.23 -16.85
CA ASN A 81 -6.78 5.78 -17.00
C ASN A 81 -6.93 7.13 -16.27
N PRO A 82 -6.21 8.18 -16.72
CA PRO A 82 -6.14 9.46 -16.02
C PRO A 82 -7.51 10.14 -15.94
N GLU A 83 -8.34 10.02 -16.98
CA GLU A 83 -9.70 10.56 -17.04
C GLU A 83 -10.61 10.05 -15.91
N LYS A 84 -10.33 8.84 -15.39
CA LYS A 84 -11.12 8.21 -14.33
C LYS A 84 -10.60 8.54 -12.92
N PHE A 85 -9.28 8.76 -12.78
CA PHE A 85 -8.61 8.80 -11.49
C PHE A 85 -8.01 10.16 -11.13
N LEU A 86 -7.86 11.07 -12.08
CA LEU A 86 -7.42 12.45 -11.88
C LEU A 86 -8.60 13.42 -12.03
N LEU A 87 -8.59 14.51 -11.24
CA LEU A 87 -9.58 15.59 -11.26
C LEU A 87 -9.22 16.69 -12.26
#